data_AF-A0A0G0Y9C0-F1
#
_entry.id   AF-A0A0G0Y9C0-F1
#
_cell.length_a   1.000
_cell.length_b   1.000
_cell.length_c   1.000
_cell.angle_alpha   90.00
_cell.angle_beta   90.00
_cell.angle_gamma   90.00
#
_symmetry.space_group_name_H-M   'P 1'
#
loop_
_entity.id
_entity.type
_entity.pdbx_description
1 polymer ?
#
loop_
_entity_poly.entity_id
_entity_poly.type
_entity_poly.pdbx_seq_one_letter_code
_entity_poly.pdbx_strand_id
1 'polypeptide(L)'
;MAFLDYWKNDIIEWQINRLILIINKHMTILKNQPTLRDMQNYVAEIEVERRHDHEVMAKKFLMLVEEVGELMTADRKKPKLIKPDHNPQFASLDEELADILSYLCSIANHLGVDLEAAFRNKEEINKKRLGR
;
A
#
# COMPACT_ATOMS: atom_id res chain seq x y z
N MET A 1 -16.81 26.88 22.03
CA MET A 1 -17.22 25.51 22.40
C MET A 1 -17.29 24.58 21.18
N ALA A 2 -17.97 24.96 20.08
CA ALA A 2 -18.08 24.13 18.87
C ALA A 2 -16.76 23.61 18.24
N PHE A 3 -15.66 24.39 18.30
CA PHE A 3 -14.37 23.99 17.70
C PHE A 3 -13.67 22.83 18.42
N LEU A 4 -13.77 22.77 19.75
CA LEU A 4 -13.19 21.69 20.55
C LEU A 4 -14.06 20.42 20.51
N ASP A 5 -15.38 20.58 20.37
CA ASP A 5 -16.31 19.46 20.28
C ASP A 5 -16.20 18.72 18.93
N TYR A 6 -15.98 19.46 17.84
CA TYR A 6 -15.73 18.86 16.51
C TYR A 6 -14.46 17.98 16.53
N TRP A 7 -13.36 18.50 17.05
CA TRP A 7 -12.10 17.76 17.13
C TRP A 7 -12.16 16.55 18.08
N LYS A 8 -12.92 16.65 19.17
CA LYS A 8 -13.17 15.50 20.06
C LYS A 8 -13.96 14.40 19.35
N ASN A 9 -14.94 14.76 18.53
CA ASN A 9 -15.71 13.78 17.77
C ASN A 9 -14.84 13.05 16.75
N ASP A 10 -13.96 13.76 16.04
CA ASP A 10 -13.02 13.15 15.08
C ASP A 10 -12.02 12.19 15.77
N ILE A 11 -11.49 12.57 16.95
CA ILE A 11 -10.61 11.69 17.74
C ILE A 11 -11.37 10.44 18.21
N ILE A 12 -12.58 10.61 18.73
CA ILE A 12 -13.40 9.51 19.26
C ILE A 12 -13.79 8.57 18.11
N GLU A 13 -14.18 9.10 16.96
CA GLU A 13 -14.52 8.32 15.77
C GLU A 13 -13.30 7.53 15.27
N TRP A 14 -12.12 8.15 15.22
CA TRP A 14 -10.87 7.44 14.89
C TRP A 14 -10.55 6.33 15.90
N GLN A 15 -10.70 6.59 17.21
CA GLN A 15 -10.49 5.61 18.26
C GLN A 15 -11.50 4.45 18.17
N ILE A 16 -12.76 4.73 17.86
CA ILE A 16 -13.82 3.74 17.68
C ILE A 16 -13.54 2.87 16.45
N ASN A 17 -13.25 3.48 15.29
CA ASN A 17 -12.95 2.75 14.06
C ASN A 17 -11.70 1.86 14.23
N ARG A 18 -10.69 2.37 14.94
CA ARG A 18 -9.50 1.60 15.30
C ARG A 18 -9.81 0.44 16.24
N LEU A 19 -10.63 0.64 17.26
CA LEU A 19 -11.05 -0.42 18.18
C LEU A 19 -11.90 -1.49 17.45
N ILE A 20 -12.78 -1.08 16.54
CA ILE A 20 -13.57 -1.98 15.69
C ILE A 20 -12.65 -2.86 14.85
N LEU A 21 -11.63 -2.27 14.20
CA LEU A 21 -10.64 -3.03 13.43
C LEU A 21 -9.83 -4.01 14.30
N ILE A 22 -9.41 -3.58 15.49
CA ILE A 22 -8.64 -4.44 16.42
C ILE A 22 -9.50 -5.59 16.98
N ILE A 23 -10.78 -5.33 17.28
CA ILE A 23 -11.71 -6.32 17.84
C ILE A 23 -12.13 -7.33 16.76
N ASN A 24 -12.31 -6.89 15.51
CA ASN A 24 -12.62 -7.74 14.36
C ASN A 24 -11.40 -8.54 13.83
N LYS A 25 -10.44 -8.87 14.71
CA LYS A 25 -9.16 -9.58 14.51
C LYS A 25 -9.20 -10.88 13.66
N HIS A 26 -10.38 -11.31 13.22
CA HIS A 26 -10.55 -12.41 12.28
C HIS A 26 -10.16 -11.96 10.88
N MET A 27 -8.85 -11.97 10.61
CA MET A 27 -8.21 -11.91 9.29
C MET A 27 -8.82 -10.85 8.38
N THR A 28 -8.10 -9.76 8.18
CA THR A 28 -8.22 -8.97 6.96
C THR A 28 -8.17 -9.95 5.78
N ILE A 29 -9.32 -10.31 5.21
CA ILE A 29 -9.41 -11.30 4.14
C ILE A 29 -9.60 -10.51 2.87
N LEU A 30 -8.58 -10.54 2.02
CA LEU A 30 -8.73 -10.06 0.67
C LEU A 30 -9.79 -10.92 -0.04
N LYS A 31 -10.86 -10.28 -0.51
CA LYS A 31 -11.98 -10.98 -1.12
C LYS A 31 -11.55 -11.75 -2.37
N ASN A 32 -12.31 -12.79 -2.74
CA ASN A 32 -12.10 -13.47 -4.01
C ASN A 32 -12.35 -12.49 -5.17
N GLN A 33 -11.41 -12.40 -6.12
CA GLN A 33 -11.39 -11.42 -7.22
C GLN A 33 -11.41 -9.96 -6.71
N PRO A 34 -10.34 -9.50 -6.06
CA PRO A 34 -10.27 -8.12 -5.57
C PRO A 34 -10.15 -7.13 -6.74
N THR A 35 -10.85 -6.00 -6.64
CA THR A 35 -10.54 -4.81 -7.42
C THR A 35 -9.38 -4.05 -6.79
N LEU A 36 -8.84 -3.05 -7.50
CA LEU A 36 -7.81 -2.18 -6.92
C LEU A 36 -8.33 -1.43 -5.70
N ARG A 37 -9.62 -1.08 -5.67
CA ARG A 37 -10.25 -0.49 -4.49
C ARG A 37 -10.21 -1.43 -3.28
N ASP A 38 -10.47 -2.72 -3.49
CA ASP A 38 -10.40 -3.70 -2.40
C ASP A 38 -8.96 -3.89 -1.90
N MET A 39 -7.96 -3.85 -2.80
CA MET A 39 -6.55 -3.87 -2.41
C MET A 39 -6.18 -2.63 -1.59
N GLN A 40 -6.63 -1.45 -2.01
CA GLN A 40 -6.45 -0.21 -1.25
C GLN A 40 -7.05 -0.32 0.15
N ASN A 41 -8.29 -0.81 0.28
CA ASN A 41 -8.94 -0.99 1.58
C ASN A 41 -8.20 -2.02 2.44
N TYR A 42 -7.83 -3.16 1.86
CA TYR A 42 -7.05 -4.20 2.54
C TYR A 42 -5.74 -3.66 3.10
N VAL A 43 -4.99 -2.87 2.32
CA VAL A 43 -3.74 -2.25 2.78
C VAL A 43 -4.00 -1.27 3.93
N ALA A 44 -5.06 -0.45 3.86
CA ALA A 44 -5.40 0.45 4.95
C ALA A 44 -5.70 -0.30 6.26
N GLU A 45 -6.42 -1.42 6.17
CA GLU A 45 -6.74 -2.27 7.33
C GLU A 45 -5.46 -2.91 7.92
N ILE A 46 -4.55 -3.41 7.07
CA ILE A 46 -3.25 -3.95 7.49
C ILE A 46 -2.38 -2.87 8.15
N GLU A 47 -2.40 -1.63 7.64
CA GLU A 47 -1.65 -0.52 8.26
C GLU A 47 -2.16 -0.20 9.66
N VAL A 48 -3.48 -0.20 9.88
CA VAL A 48 -4.04 -0.02 11.22
C VAL A 48 -3.65 -1.17 12.14
N GLU A 49 -3.72 -2.40 11.66
CA GLU A 49 -3.34 -3.61 12.41
C GLU A 49 -1.88 -3.57 12.84
N ARG A 50 -0.98 -3.27 11.89
CA ARG A 50 0.46 -3.17 12.11
C ARG A 50 0.88 -1.87 12.82
N ARG A 51 -0.05 -0.95 13.05
CA ARG A 51 0.20 0.38 13.63
C ARG A 51 1.18 1.18 12.75
N HIS A 52 0.96 1.17 11.45
CA HIS A 52 1.64 2.02 10.46
C HIS A 52 0.71 3.11 9.90
N ASP A 53 -0.53 3.17 10.36
CA ASP A 53 -1.57 4.14 9.98
C ASP A 53 -1.21 5.60 10.33
N HIS A 54 -0.32 5.79 11.31
CA HIS A 54 0.18 7.10 11.75
C HIS A 54 1.52 7.49 11.12
N GLU A 55 2.04 6.70 10.18
CA GLU A 55 3.30 7.02 9.51
C GLU A 55 3.17 8.25 8.62
N VAL A 56 4.19 9.11 8.69
CA VAL A 56 4.28 10.29 7.84
C VAL A 56 4.50 9.90 6.38
N MET A 57 3.92 10.67 5.47
CA MET A 57 4.02 10.46 4.02
C MET A 57 5.47 10.25 3.52
N ALA A 58 6.44 10.99 4.08
CA ALA A 58 7.86 10.84 3.71
C ALA A 58 8.40 9.42 3.98
N LYS A 59 7.95 8.76 5.06
CA LYS A 59 8.33 7.38 5.36
C LYS A 59 7.74 6.40 4.34
N LYS A 60 6.48 6.59 3.95
CA LYS A 60 5.83 5.74 2.92
C LYS A 60 6.57 5.82 1.58
N PHE A 61 7.00 7.00 1.16
CA PHE A 61 7.85 7.15 -0.03
C PHE A 61 9.23 6.51 0.12
N LEU A 62 9.86 6.62 1.29
CA LEU A 62 11.15 5.98 1.55
C LEU A 62 11.03 4.47 1.39
N MET A 63 10.02 3.85 2.00
CA MET A 63 9.79 2.41 1.88
C MET A 63 9.49 1.99 0.44
N LEU A 64 8.68 2.75 -0.30
CA LEU A 64 8.46 2.47 -1.73
C LEU A 64 9.78 2.42 -2.53
N VAL A 65 10.72 3.32 -2.24
CA VAL A 65 12.04 3.34 -2.88
C VAL A 65 12.89 2.13 -2.46
N GLU A 66 12.77 1.70 -1.20
CA GLU A 66 13.41 0.49 -0.68
C GLU A 66 12.95 -0.75 -1.46
N GLU A 67 11.63 -0.99 -1.57
CA GLU A 67 11.07 -2.14 -2.31
C GLU A 67 11.46 -2.14 -3.80
N VAL A 68 11.55 -0.95 -4.42
CA VAL A 68 12.07 -0.84 -5.80
C VAL A 68 13.54 -1.25 -5.89
N GLY A 69 14.35 -0.91 -4.88
CA GLY A 69 15.75 -1.34 -4.78
C GLY A 69 15.91 -2.83 -4.55
N GLU A 70 15.02 -3.43 -3.75
CA GLU A 70 14.96 -4.88 -3.52
C GLU A 70 14.53 -5.62 -4.79
N LEU A 71 13.50 -5.15 -5.51
CA LEU A 71 13.11 -5.66 -6.83
C LEU A 71 14.30 -5.64 -7.82
N MET A 72 15.04 -4.54 -7.90
CA MET A 72 16.23 -4.45 -8.76
C MET A 72 17.31 -5.47 -8.36
N THR A 73 17.48 -5.71 -7.06
CA THR A 73 18.44 -6.69 -6.54
C THR A 73 18.00 -8.12 -6.87
N ALA A 74 16.70 -8.40 -6.76
CA ALA A 74 16.11 -9.70 -7.06
C ALA A 74 16.18 -10.02 -8.57
N ASP A 75 15.94 -9.04 -9.44
CA ASP A 75 16.06 -9.18 -10.91
C ASP A 75 17.51 -9.46 -11.35
N ARG A 76 18.49 -8.69 -10.85
CA ARG A 76 19.91 -8.82 -11.23
C ARG A 76 20.51 -10.21 -10.96
N LYS A 77 19.91 -11.01 -10.08
CA LYS A 77 20.38 -12.35 -9.70
C LYS A 77 19.79 -13.47 -10.58
N LYS A 78 18.80 -13.15 -11.42
CA LYS A 78 18.35 -13.98 -12.54
C LYS A 78 19.09 -13.51 -13.81
N PRO A 79 20.06 -14.20 -14.43
CA PRO A 79 20.94 -15.31 -14.06
C PRO A 79 22.43 -14.94 -14.33
N LYS A 80 23.30 -14.90 -13.31
CA LYS A 80 24.78 -15.08 -13.44
C LYS A 80 25.44 -14.92 -12.07
N LEU A 81 26.10 -15.99 -11.61
CA LEU A 81 27.16 -15.97 -10.60
C LEU A 81 26.74 -15.60 -9.16
N ILE A 82 26.21 -16.56 -8.40
CA ILE A 82 26.35 -16.53 -6.94
C ILE A 82 26.98 -17.86 -6.49
N LYS A 83 28.15 -17.74 -5.87
CA LYS A 83 28.88 -18.85 -5.24
C LYS A 83 28.09 -19.38 -4.03
N PRO A 84 28.23 -20.66 -3.63
CA PRO A 84 27.30 -21.34 -2.73
C PRO A 84 27.36 -20.95 -1.23
N ASP A 85 28.02 -19.87 -0.86
CA ASP A 85 28.54 -19.72 0.52
C ASP A 85 27.83 -18.65 1.37
N HIS A 86 27.07 -17.73 0.77
CA HIS A 86 26.22 -16.80 1.51
C HIS A 86 24.87 -16.72 0.83
N ASN A 87 23.84 -17.31 1.46
CA ASN A 87 22.47 -17.19 1.00
C ASN A 87 21.69 -16.30 1.98
N PRO A 88 21.82 -14.96 1.89
CA PRO A 88 20.78 -14.10 2.46
C PRO A 88 19.45 -14.53 1.83
N GLN A 89 18.45 -14.77 2.67
CA GLN A 89 17.08 -15.02 2.19
C GLN A 89 16.61 -13.73 1.54
N PHE A 90 16.78 -13.61 0.22
CA PHE A 90 16.24 -12.52 -0.56
C PHE A 90 14.83 -12.90 -0.99
N ALA A 91 13.90 -11.96 -0.91
CA ALA A 91 12.55 -12.13 -1.43
C ALA A 91 12.56 -12.28 -2.96
N SER A 92 11.52 -12.92 -3.45
CA SER A 92 11.31 -13.24 -4.86
C SER A 92 10.75 -12.03 -5.62
N LEU A 93 10.96 -11.95 -6.95
CA LEU A 93 10.46 -10.80 -7.74
C LEU A 93 8.95 -10.55 -7.55
N ASP A 94 8.18 -11.61 -7.36
CA ASP A 94 6.74 -11.55 -7.10
C ASP A 94 6.39 -10.98 -5.74
N GLU A 95 7.18 -11.27 -4.70
CA GLU A 95 7.06 -10.62 -3.38
C GLU A 95 7.37 -9.12 -3.49
N GLU A 96 8.49 -8.75 -4.10
CA GLU A 96 8.89 -7.33 -4.25
C GLU A 96 7.86 -6.51 -5.05
N LEU A 97 7.29 -7.09 -6.11
CA LEU A 97 6.23 -6.46 -6.88
C LEU A 97 4.95 -6.27 -6.05
N ALA A 98 4.64 -7.22 -5.16
CA ALA A 98 3.51 -7.10 -4.24
C ALA A 98 3.76 -6.01 -3.18
N ASP A 99 4.98 -5.89 -2.67
CA ASP A 99 5.34 -4.86 -1.69
C ASP A 99 5.32 -3.45 -2.33
N ILE A 100 5.80 -3.30 -3.56
CA ILE A 100 5.64 -2.07 -4.34
C ILE A 100 4.16 -1.71 -4.50
N LEU A 101 3.30 -2.68 -4.85
CA LEU A 101 1.86 -2.45 -4.98
C LEU A 101 1.23 -2.04 -3.63
N SER A 102 1.66 -2.66 -2.54
CA SER A 102 1.21 -2.34 -1.18
C SER A 102 1.54 -0.89 -0.81
N TYR A 103 2.78 -0.45 -1.02
CA TYR A 103 3.17 0.93 -0.74
C TYR A 103 2.50 1.94 -1.69
N LEU A 104 2.26 1.59 -2.95
CA LEU A 104 1.45 2.44 -3.85
C LEU A 104 0.01 2.61 -3.33
N CYS A 105 -0.62 1.53 -2.85
CA CYS A 105 -1.94 1.58 -2.23
C CYS A 105 -1.94 2.45 -0.97
N SER A 106 -0.93 2.27 -0.10
CA SER A 106 -0.72 3.05 1.12
C SER A 106 -0.61 4.55 0.85
N ILE A 107 0.24 4.94 -0.12
CA ILE A 107 0.42 6.33 -0.51
C ILE A 107 -0.87 6.90 -1.09
N ALA A 108 -1.55 6.16 -1.97
CA ALA A 108 -2.81 6.60 -2.54
C ALA A 108 -3.90 6.81 -1.48
N ASN A 109 -4.00 5.90 -0.50
CA ASN A 109 -4.94 6.03 0.62
C ASN A 109 -4.66 7.30 1.42
N HIS A 110 -3.39 7.56 1.76
CA HIS A 110 -3.01 8.74 2.52
C HIS A 110 -3.26 10.05 1.73
N LEU A 111 -3.16 10.01 0.39
CA LEU A 111 -3.49 11.14 -0.48
C LEU A 111 -4.99 11.26 -0.83
N GLY A 112 -5.84 10.32 -0.39
CA GLY A 112 -7.26 10.29 -0.76
C GLY A 112 -7.51 9.99 -2.24
N VAL A 113 -6.58 9.29 -2.90
CA VAL A 113 -6.64 8.96 -4.33
C VAL A 113 -7.27 7.58 -4.55
N ASP A 114 -8.27 7.52 -5.42
CA ASP A 114 -8.76 6.27 -6.02
C ASP A 114 -7.79 5.83 -7.13
N LEU A 115 -7.00 4.78 -6.89
CA LEU A 115 -6.04 4.29 -7.89
C LEU A 115 -6.72 3.76 -9.14
N GLU A 116 -7.86 3.07 -8.99
CA GLU A 116 -8.57 2.50 -10.13
C GLU A 116 -9.12 3.61 -11.03
N ALA A 117 -9.79 4.60 -10.43
CA ALA A 117 -10.31 5.74 -11.18
C ALA A 117 -9.17 6.58 -11.78
N ALA A 118 -8.08 6.81 -11.04
CA ALA A 118 -6.91 7.55 -11.53
C ALA A 118 -6.28 6.86 -12.75
N PHE A 119 -6.12 5.53 -12.69
CA PHE A 119 -5.57 4.74 -13.80
C PHE A 119 -6.48 4.80 -15.03
N ARG A 120 -7.79 4.58 -14.86
CA ARG A 120 -8.78 4.66 -15.95
C ARG A 120 -8.79 6.04 -16.61
N ASN A 121 -8.79 7.11 -15.81
CA ASN A 121 -8.75 8.49 -16.31
C ASN A 121 -7.46 8.77 -17.09
N LYS A 122 -6.32 8.25 -16.62
CA LYS A 122 -5.04 8.41 -17.30
C LYS A 122 -5.04 7.71 -18.67
N GLU A 123 -5.63 6.53 -18.76
CA GLU A 123 -5.74 5.79 -20.02
C GLU A 123 -6.64 6.49 -21.04
N GLU A 124 -7.75 7.10 -20.62
CA GLU A 124 -8.59 7.90 -21.52
C GLU A 124 -7.86 9.14 -22.07
N ILE A 125 -6.98 9.74 -21.27
CA ILE A 125 -6.09 10.82 -21.74
C ILE A 125 -5.05 10.28 -22.72
N ASN A 126 -4.49 9.10 -22.46
CA ASN A 126 -3.47 8.47 -23.31
C ASN A 126 -4.04 8.10 -24.70
N LYS A 127 -5.28 7.57 -24.77
CA LYS A 127 -5.98 7.28 -26.03
C LYS A 127 -6.09 8.52 -26.92
N LYS A 128 -6.57 9.63 -26.34
CA LYS A 128 -6.68 10.93 -27.02
C LYS A 128 -5.34 11.46 -27.55
N ARG A 129 -4.24 11.24 -26.82
CA ARG A 129 -2.89 11.67 -27.23
C ARG A 129 -2.29 10.81 -28.34
N LEU A 130 -2.58 9.51 -28.31
CA LEU A 130 -2.08 8.55 -29.31
C LEU A 130 -2.97 8.48 -30.55
N GLY A 131 -4.02 9.31 -30.63
CA GLY A 131 -4.92 9.37 -31.79
C GLY A 131 -5.71 8.09 -32.02
N ARG A 132 -6.01 7.33 -30.97
CA ARG A 132 -6.83 6.11 -31.01
C ARG A 132 -8.20 6.37 -30.42
#